data_AF-A0A2V6ET51-F1
#
_entry.id   AF-A0A2V6ET51-F1
#
_cell.length_a   1.000
_cell.length_b   1.000
_cell.length_c   1.000
_cell.angle_alpha   90.00
_cell.angle_beta   90.00
_cell.angle_gamma   90.00
#
_symmetry.space_group_name_H-M   'P 1'
#
loop_
_entity.id
_entity.type
_entity.pdbx_description
1 polymer ?
#
loop_
_entity_poly.entity_id
_entity_poly.type
_entity_poly.pdbx_seq_one_letter_code
_entity_poly.pdbx_strand_id
1 'polypeptide(L)'
;MSAELKHPSVAGFMRRAISCQVLLVGLLFAAVGQPASAGDRKEWVKLTDCHYVEGKDNDGDSFRVRSGDKEFTARLYYVDAPETNLRQGDRTRDQSLHFGITLDETMNAGEKAKKRVQELLQKPFVIWTRWATAGGRGRESRYYVIVEVDGKSLGEILVNEGLARV
;
A
#
# COMPACT_ATOMS: atom_id res chain seq x y z
N MET A 1 -5.82 70.00 -47.46
CA MET A 1 -6.59 69.79 -46.21
C MET A 1 -7.97 69.33 -46.67
N SER A 2 -8.47 68.12 -46.41
CA SER A 2 -8.29 67.23 -45.27
C SER A 2 -8.40 65.77 -45.71
N ALA A 3 -7.69 64.87 -45.04
CA ALA A 3 -7.71 63.43 -45.30
C ALA A 3 -8.97 62.79 -44.69
N GLU A 4 -9.73 62.03 -45.49
CA GLU A 4 -10.75 61.11 -44.98
C GLU A 4 -10.09 59.82 -44.48
N LEU A 5 -10.24 59.53 -43.19
CA LEU A 5 -9.90 58.26 -42.58
C LEU A 5 -11.06 57.26 -42.79
N LYS A 6 -10.83 56.24 -43.62
CA LYS A 6 -11.72 55.07 -43.72
C LYS A 6 -11.63 54.24 -42.43
N HIS A 7 -12.70 54.21 -41.65
CA HIS A 7 -12.82 53.30 -40.51
C HIS A 7 -13.10 51.86 -40.99
N PRO A 8 -12.35 50.86 -40.50
CA PRO A 8 -12.63 49.45 -40.80
C PRO A 8 -13.91 48.99 -40.10
N SER A 9 -14.74 48.24 -40.82
CA SER A 9 -15.99 47.64 -40.33
C SER A 9 -15.73 46.59 -39.24
N VAL A 10 -16.31 46.83 -38.06
CA VAL A 10 -16.21 45.99 -36.85
C VAL A 10 -16.84 44.60 -37.03
N ALA A 11 -17.66 44.41 -38.07
CA ALA A 11 -18.44 43.19 -38.30
C ALA A 11 -17.60 41.94 -38.66
N GLY A 12 -16.39 42.13 -39.21
CA GLY A 12 -15.51 41.01 -39.59
C GLY A 12 -14.83 40.31 -38.41
N PHE A 13 -14.63 41.01 -37.29
CA PHE A 13 -13.89 40.51 -36.14
C PHE A 13 -14.74 39.56 -35.27
N MET A 14 -16.05 39.83 -35.16
CA MET A 14 -16.98 39.04 -34.33
C MET A 14 -17.28 37.64 -34.87
N ARG A 15 -17.21 37.41 -36.20
CA ARG A 15 -17.50 36.09 -36.78
C ARG A 15 -16.38 35.06 -36.58
N ARG A 16 -15.12 35.50 -36.42
CA ARG A 16 -13.98 34.59 -36.15
C ARG A 16 -13.88 34.19 -34.68
N ALA A 17 -14.30 35.06 -33.75
CA ALA A 17 -14.23 34.80 -32.32
C ALA A 17 -15.21 33.70 -31.87
N ILE A 18 -16.43 33.71 -32.39
CA ILE A 18 -17.47 32.72 -32.05
C ILE A 18 -17.07 31.32 -32.53
N SER A 19 -16.40 31.22 -33.69
CA SER A 19 -15.94 29.93 -34.25
C SER A 19 -14.81 29.30 -33.42
N CYS A 20 -14.02 30.10 -32.71
CA CYS A 20 -12.91 29.61 -31.87
C CYS A 20 -13.39 29.20 -30.47
N GLN A 21 -14.43 29.85 -29.94
CA GLN A 21 -14.97 29.54 -28.60
C GLN A 21 -15.80 28.25 -28.56
N VAL A 22 -16.51 27.88 -29.63
CA VAL A 22 -17.26 26.61 -29.69
C VAL A 22 -16.32 25.40 -29.74
N LEU A 23 -15.17 25.52 -30.41
CA LEU A 23 -14.14 24.47 -30.47
C LEU A 23 -13.45 24.24 -29.11
N LEU A 24 -13.20 25.32 -28.35
CA LEU A 24 -12.56 25.23 -27.02
C LEU A 24 -13.46 24.58 -25.96
N VAL A 25 -14.77 24.82 -25.99
CA VAL A 25 -15.72 24.19 -25.05
C VAL A 25 -15.95 22.71 -25.37
N GLY A 26 -15.97 22.33 -26.65
CA GLY A 26 -16.03 20.92 -27.06
C GLY A 26 -14.80 20.11 -26.64
N LEU A 27 -13.61 20.71 -26.69
CA LEU A 27 -12.36 20.10 -26.22
C LEU A 27 -12.31 19.96 -24.70
N LEU A 28 -12.89 20.89 -23.93
CA LEU A 28 -12.99 20.76 -22.47
C LEU A 28 -13.96 19.64 -22.05
N PHE A 29 -15.06 19.43 -22.77
CA PHE A 29 -15.99 18.32 -22.47
C PHE A 29 -15.44 16.94 -22.85
N ALA A 30 -14.58 16.85 -23.88
CA ALA A 30 -13.91 15.61 -24.25
C ALA A 30 -12.88 15.12 -23.20
N ALA A 31 -12.36 16.03 -22.36
CA ALA A 31 -11.40 15.70 -21.30
C ALA A 31 -12.06 15.15 -20.02
N VAL A 32 -13.35 15.42 -19.79
CA VAL A 32 -14.05 14.99 -18.56
C VAL A 32 -14.60 13.56 -18.67
N GLY A 33 -14.69 13.01 -19.88
CA GLY A 33 -15.25 11.69 -20.15
C GLY A 33 -14.23 10.55 -20.28
N GLN A 34 -12.94 10.80 -20.06
CA GLN A 34 -11.97 9.70 -20.08
C GLN A 34 -12.25 8.78 -18.88
N PRO A 35 -12.62 7.50 -19.09
CA PRO A 35 -12.65 6.56 -17.99
C PRO A 35 -11.25 6.57 -17.39
N ALA A 36 -11.14 6.95 -16.11
CA ALA A 36 -9.92 6.73 -15.37
C ALA A 36 -9.59 5.24 -15.54
N SER A 37 -8.50 4.94 -16.23
CA SER A 37 -7.96 3.59 -16.26
C SER A 37 -7.57 3.29 -14.82
N ALA A 38 -8.49 2.67 -14.08
CA ALA A 38 -8.18 2.07 -12.81
C ALA A 38 -7.06 1.06 -13.10
N GLY A 39 -5.82 1.42 -12.76
CA GLY A 39 -4.64 0.64 -13.12
C GLY A 39 -4.86 -0.84 -12.80
N ASP A 40 -4.36 -1.71 -13.68
CA ASP A 40 -4.58 -3.16 -13.66
C ASP A 40 -4.71 -3.67 -12.23
N ARG A 41 -5.96 -3.94 -11.82
CA ARG A 41 -6.23 -4.48 -10.51
C ARG A 41 -5.74 -5.91 -10.54
N LYS A 42 -4.46 -6.13 -10.17
CA LYS A 42 -3.89 -7.48 -10.03
C LYS A 42 -4.87 -8.36 -9.27
N GLU A 43 -5.18 -9.53 -9.81
CA GLU A 43 -6.14 -10.46 -9.22
C GLU A 43 -5.59 -11.01 -7.89
N TRP A 44 -6.51 -11.45 -7.02
CA TRP A 44 -6.14 -12.16 -5.82
C TRP A 44 -5.70 -13.58 -6.17
N VAL A 45 -4.54 -13.98 -5.64
CA VAL A 45 -3.97 -15.31 -5.80
C VAL A 45 -3.98 -16.01 -4.45
N LYS A 46 -4.47 -17.24 -4.43
CA LYS A 46 -4.37 -18.15 -3.28
C LYS A 46 -3.12 -19.01 -3.42
N LEU A 47 -2.24 -18.93 -2.45
CA LEU A 47 -1.07 -19.80 -2.30
C LEU A 47 -1.37 -20.77 -1.16
N THR A 48 -1.28 -22.07 -1.46
CA THR A 48 -1.42 -23.15 -0.48
C THR A 48 -0.05 -23.71 -0.12
N ASP A 49 0.04 -24.47 0.96
CA ASP A 49 1.27 -25.12 1.40
C ASP A 49 2.44 -24.12 1.57
N CYS A 50 2.12 -22.97 2.17
CA CYS A 50 3.12 -21.94 2.48
C CYS A 50 3.80 -22.28 3.80
N HIS A 51 5.11 -22.06 3.87
CA HIS A 51 5.90 -22.34 5.05
C HIS A 51 6.60 -21.09 5.55
N TYR A 52 6.67 -20.95 6.87
CA TYR A 52 7.46 -19.90 7.50
C TYR A 52 8.95 -20.21 7.32
N VAL A 53 9.74 -19.18 7.03
CA VAL A 53 11.19 -19.30 6.90
C VAL A 53 11.85 -18.41 7.94
N GLU A 54 12.68 -19.02 8.79
CA GLU A 54 13.39 -18.29 9.83
C GLU A 54 14.28 -17.20 9.23
N GLY A 55 14.29 -16.04 9.90
CA GLY A 55 14.99 -14.85 9.41
C GLY A 55 15.22 -13.87 10.54
N LYS A 56 16.45 -13.35 10.62
CA LYS A 56 16.86 -12.37 11.64
C LYS A 56 15.98 -11.12 11.66
N ASP A 57 15.44 -10.75 10.50
CA ASP A 57 14.65 -9.52 10.30
C ASP A 57 13.13 -9.80 10.31
N ASN A 58 12.71 -11.03 10.66
CA ASN A 58 11.29 -11.33 10.85
C ASN A 58 10.77 -10.69 12.15
N ASP A 59 9.53 -10.20 12.11
CA ASP A 59 8.78 -9.65 13.23
C ASP A 59 7.30 -10.11 13.18
N GLY A 60 6.42 -9.47 13.96
CA GLY A 60 5.02 -9.87 14.11
C GLY A 60 4.12 -9.63 12.90
N ASP A 61 4.52 -8.81 11.93
CA ASP A 61 3.70 -8.52 10.74
C ASP A 61 4.47 -8.61 9.41
N SER A 62 5.77 -8.85 9.48
CA SER A 62 6.70 -8.89 8.36
C SER A 62 7.67 -10.06 8.53
N PHE A 63 7.54 -11.10 7.71
CA PHE A 63 8.35 -12.30 7.85
C PHE A 63 8.57 -13.02 6.53
N ARG A 64 9.65 -13.81 6.46
CA ARG A 64 9.96 -14.61 5.28
C ARG A 64 9.07 -15.85 5.20
N VAL A 65 8.63 -16.14 3.98
CA VAL A 65 7.80 -17.28 3.65
C VAL A 65 8.32 -17.98 2.40
N ARG A 66 8.04 -19.28 2.28
CA ARG A 66 8.26 -20.09 1.09
C ARG A 66 6.93 -20.64 0.57
N SER A 67 6.72 -20.58 -0.73
CA SER A 67 5.61 -21.25 -1.43
C SER A 67 6.15 -21.88 -2.72
N GLY A 68 6.18 -23.21 -2.76
CA GLY A 68 6.94 -23.96 -3.77
C GLY A 68 8.42 -23.55 -3.77
N ASP A 69 8.95 -23.22 -4.95
CA ASP A 69 10.35 -22.80 -5.12
C ASP A 69 10.59 -21.31 -4.87
N LYS A 70 9.56 -20.55 -4.48
CA LYS A 70 9.66 -19.11 -4.29
C LYS A 70 9.73 -18.76 -2.82
N GLU A 71 10.66 -17.87 -2.49
CA GLU A 71 10.75 -17.22 -1.18
C GLU A 71 10.57 -15.71 -1.32
N PHE A 72 9.85 -15.12 -0.37
CA PHE A 72 9.62 -13.68 -0.32
C PHE A 72 9.31 -13.23 1.11
N THR A 73 9.34 -11.92 1.35
CA THR A 73 8.86 -11.36 2.62
C THR A 73 7.36 -11.07 2.52
N ALA A 74 6.56 -11.72 3.35
CA ALA A 74 5.17 -11.40 3.58
C ALA A 74 5.06 -10.19 4.52
N ARG A 75 4.26 -9.17 4.16
CA ARG A 75 3.81 -8.10 5.05
C ARG A 75 2.29 -8.22 5.20
N LEU A 76 1.79 -8.34 6.43
CA LEU A 76 0.35 -8.44 6.65
C LEU A 76 -0.36 -7.15 6.17
N TYR A 77 -1.49 -7.33 5.47
CA TYR A 77 -2.39 -6.23 5.12
C TYR A 77 -3.07 -5.67 6.36
N TYR A 78 -3.15 -4.33 6.46
CA TYR A 78 -3.89 -3.60 7.50
C TYR A 78 -3.50 -3.91 8.95
N VAL A 79 -2.32 -4.51 9.18
CA VAL A 79 -1.86 -4.88 10.51
C VAL A 79 -0.47 -4.30 10.73
N ASP A 80 -0.28 -3.65 11.88
CA ASP A 80 1.00 -3.11 12.34
C ASP A 80 1.34 -3.72 13.71
N ALA A 81 2.35 -4.59 13.74
CA ALA A 81 2.91 -5.13 14.97
C ALA A 81 4.05 -4.22 15.48
N PRO A 82 4.33 -4.20 16.80
CA PRO A 82 5.46 -3.44 17.32
C PRO A 82 6.80 -3.92 16.72
N GLU A 83 7.69 -2.98 16.43
CA GLU A 83 9.01 -3.30 15.85
C GLU A 83 9.89 -4.06 16.86
N THR A 84 10.69 -5.02 16.38
CA THR A 84 11.58 -5.86 17.21
C THR A 84 12.97 -5.28 17.42
N ASN A 85 13.32 -4.21 16.70
CA ASN A 85 14.65 -3.62 16.71
C ASN A 85 14.63 -2.14 16.31
N LEU A 86 15.76 -1.45 16.51
CA LEU A 86 15.89 -0.01 16.29
C LEU A 86 16.39 0.37 14.89
N ARG A 87 16.37 -0.53 13.90
CA ARG A 87 16.72 -0.16 12.51
C ARG A 87 15.78 0.90 11.95
N GLN A 88 14.54 0.93 12.45
CA GLN A 88 13.54 1.96 12.17
C GLN A 88 13.23 2.75 13.44
N GLY A 89 14.26 3.28 14.11
CA GLY A 89 14.13 3.91 15.42
C GLY A 89 13.05 4.98 15.54
N ASP A 90 12.81 5.78 14.49
CA ASP A 90 11.72 6.75 14.46
C ASP A 90 10.34 6.07 14.54
N ARG A 91 10.13 4.97 13.80
CA ARG A 91 8.89 4.19 13.86
C ARG A 91 8.70 3.54 15.23
N THR A 92 9.75 2.95 15.80
CA THR A 92 9.67 2.35 17.14
C THR A 92 9.31 3.41 18.18
N ARG A 93 9.92 4.60 18.09
CA ARG A 93 9.60 5.73 18.97
C ARG A 93 8.15 6.19 18.80
N ASP A 94 7.67 6.33 17.57
CA ASP A 94 6.28 6.72 17.29
C ASP A 94 5.29 5.70 17.86
N GLN A 95 5.59 4.41 17.77
CA GLN A 95 4.80 3.34 18.41
C GLN A 95 4.80 3.49 19.94
N SER A 96 5.96 3.71 20.56
CA SER A 96 6.06 3.95 22.02
C SER A 96 5.22 5.15 22.46
N LEU A 97 5.34 6.27 21.75
CA LEU A 97 4.62 7.51 22.03
C LEU A 97 3.11 7.35 21.87
N HIS A 98 2.67 6.63 20.84
CA HIS A 98 1.25 6.38 20.59
C HIS A 98 0.57 5.68 21.77
N PHE A 99 1.24 4.73 22.40
CA PHE A 99 0.71 3.98 23.54
C PHE A 99 1.11 4.55 24.92
N GLY A 100 1.98 5.58 24.96
CA GLY A 100 2.50 6.13 26.21
C GLY A 100 3.40 5.16 26.99
N ILE A 101 4.09 4.25 26.28
CA ILE A 101 4.98 3.24 26.86
C ILE A 101 6.45 3.54 26.53
N THR A 102 7.36 2.84 27.18
CA THR A 102 8.80 2.94 26.91
C THR A 102 9.21 2.22 25.62
N LEU A 103 10.40 2.55 25.13
CA LEU A 103 11.01 1.90 23.98
C LEU A 103 11.25 0.40 24.24
N ASP A 104 11.70 0.05 25.45
CA ASP A 104 11.94 -1.34 25.84
C ASP A 104 10.64 -2.15 25.93
N GLU A 105 9.56 -1.56 26.45
CA GLU A 105 8.23 -2.20 26.44
C GLU A 105 7.73 -2.43 25.02
N THR A 106 7.97 -1.48 24.12
CA THR A 106 7.62 -1.61 22.69
C THR A 106 8.38 -2.77 22.04
N MET A 107 9.70 -2.84 22.22
CA MET A 107 10.52 -3.93 21.67
C MET A 107 10.12 -5.29 22.28
N ASN A 108 9.85 -5.34 23.58
CA ASN A 108 9.36 -6.56 24.24
C ASN A 108 8.00 -7.01 23.70
N ALA A 109 7.10 -6.07 23.37
CA ALA A 109 5.83 -6.39 22.71
C ALA A 109 6.06 -6.93 21.29
N GLY A 110 7.01 -6.35 20.55
CA GLY A 110 7.40 -6.83 19.22
C GLY A 110 7.94 -8.27 19.25
N GLU A 111 8.79 -8.58 20.22
CA GLU A 111 9.31 -9.95 20.42
C GLU A 111 8.20 -10.94 20.80
N LYS A 112 7.19 -10.53 21.57
CA LYS A 112 6.02 -11.37 21.86
C LYS A 112 5.21 -11.64 20.59
N ALA A 113 4.95 -10.61 19.78
CA ALA A 113 4.22 -10.76 18.51
C ALA A 113 4.97 -11.68 17.54
N LYS A 114 6.28 -11.50 17.40
CA LYS A 114 7.15 -12.37 16.58
C LYS A 114 7.07 -13.83 17.00
N LYS A 115 7.24 -14.12 18.30
CA LYS A 115 7.16 -15.49 18.83
C LYS A 115 5.80 -16.10 18.56
N ARG A 116 4.73 -15.32 18.74
CA ARG A 116 3.37 -15.79 18.49
C ARG A 116 3.16 -16.17 17.02
N VAL A 117 3.66 -15.37 16.09
CA VAL A 117 3.65 -15.70 14.65
C VAL A 117 4.41 -16.99 14.39
N GLN A 118 5.62 -17.14 14.94
CA GLN A 118 6.41 -18.37 14.79
C GLN A 118 5.64 -19.61 15.30
N GLU A 119 4.96 -19.51 16.43
CA GLU A 119 4.14 -20.60 16.99
C GLU A 119 2.93 -20.95 16.10
N LEU A 120 2.21 -19.94 15.60
CA LEU A 120 1.04 -20.14 14.75
C LEU A 120 1.41 -20.72 13.37
N LEU A 121 2.60 -20.41 12.87
CA LEU A 121 3.05 -20.80 11.52
C LEU A 121 3.99 -22.01 11.51
N GLN A 122 3.95 -22.86 12.54
CA GLN A 122 4.71 -24.12 12.59
C GLN A 122 4.26 -25.16 11.54
N LYS A 123 3.00 -25.09 11.12
CA LYS A 123 2.41 -25.96 10.09
C LYS A 123 2.23 -25.19 8.79
N PRO A 124 2.08 -25.88 7.64
CA PRO A 124 1.77 -25.21 6.39
C PRO A 124 0.49 -24.38 6.50
N PHE A 125 0.48 -23.21 5.87
CA PHE A 125 -0.61 -22.25 5.93
C PHE A 125 -0.99 -21.73 4.53
N VAL A 126 -2.03 -20.90 4.47
CA VAL A 126 -2.52 -20.29 3.23
C VAL A 126 -2.17 -18.81 3.20
N ILE A 127 -1.76 -18.32 2.04
CA ILE A 127 -1.58 -16.89 1.76
C ILE A 127 -2.55 -16.46 0.66
N TRP A 128 -3.21 -15.32 0.85
CA TRP A 128 -3.84 -14.56 -0.21
C TRP A 128 -3.02 -13.32 -0.51
N THR A 129 -2.69 -13.11 -1.79
CA THR A 129 -1.93 -11.93 -2.20
C THR A 129 -2.32 -11.43 -3.59
N ARG A 130 -2.17 -10.13 -3.81
CA ARG A 130 -2.26 -9.51 -5.14
C ARG A 130 -0.88 -9.19 -5.71
N TRP A 131 0.19 -9.65 -5.07
CA TRP A 131 1.58 -9.30 -5.42
C TRP A 131 1.80 -7.78 -5.50
N ALA A 132 1.16 -7.05 -4.58
CA ALA A 132 1.38 -5.62 -4.39
C ALA A 132 2.63 -5.45 -3.52
N THR A 133 3.61 -4.69 -4.00
CA THR A 133 4.87 -4.45 -3.27
C THR A 133 4.62 -3.62 -2.02
N ALA A 134 5.20 -4.03 -0.90
CA ALA A 134 5.01 -3.41 0.41
C ALA A 134 6.16 -2.46 0.83
N GLY A 135 6.85 -1.88 -0.16
CA GLY A 135 7.99 -0.99 0.07
C GLY A 135 9.10 -1.62 0.93
N GLY A 136 9.94 -0.77 1.52
CA GLY A 136 11.05 -1.18 2.39
C GLY A 136 12.42 -0.82 1.83
N ARG A 137 13.42 -0.79 2.71
CA ARG A 137 14.81 -0.41 2.37
C ARG A 137 15.67 -1.59 1.86
N GLY A 138 15.14 -2.81 1.89
CA GLY A 138 15.85 -4.03 1.51
C GLY A 138 15.82 -4.31 0.01
N ARG A 139 16.74 -5.17 -0.45
CA ARG A 139 16.76 -5.67 -1.84
C ARG A 139 15.78 -6.81 -2.09
N GLU A 140 15.27 -7.43 -1.03
CA GLU A 140 14.36 -8.56 -1.09
C GLU A 140 12.93 -8.13 -1.42
N SER A 141 12.21 -8.97 -2.16
CA SER A 141 10.83 -8.70 -2.54
C SER A 141 9.91 -8.84 -1.32
N ARG A 142 9.25 -7.73 -0.94
CA ARG A 142 8.23 -7.68 0.11
C ARG A 142 6.86 -7.45 -0.50
N TYR A 143 5.88 -8.28 -0.16
CA TYR A 143 4.52 -8.21 -0.69
C TYR A 143 3.49 -8.16 0.41
N TYR A 144 2.43 -7.39 0.18
CA TYR A 144 1.27 -7.41 1.07
C TYR A 144 0.49 -8.72 0.91
N VAL A 145 0.12 -9.32 2.05
CA VAL A 145 -0.56 -10.62 2.13
C VAL A 145 -1.64 -10.63 3.21
N ILE A 146 -2.62 -11.52 3.05
CA ILE A 146 -3.46 -12.02 4.13
C ILE A 146 -3.03 -13.46 4.38
N VAL A 147 -2.79 -13.83 5.63
CA VAL A 147 -2.38 -15.19 6.01
C VAL A 147 -3.53 -15.86 6.73
N GLU A 148 -3.87 -17.07 6.32
CA GLU A 148 -4.87 -17.92 6.97
C GLU A 148 -4.20 -19.13 7.63
N VAL A 149 -4.46 -19.31 8.92
CA VAL A 149 -4.02 -20.45 9.74
C VAL A 149 -5.26 -21.15 10.25
N ASP A 150 -5.42 -22.43 9.90
CA ASP A 150 -6.58 -23.25 10.27
C ASP A 150 -7.95 -22.55 10.00
N GLY A 151 -8.03 -21.84 8.88
CA GLY A 151 -9.24 -21.12 8.46
C GLY A 151 -9.49 -19.78 9.15
N LYS A 152 -8.54 -19.27 9.94
CA LYS A 152 -8.62 -17.95 10.61
C LYS A 152 -7.54 -17.01 10.10
N SER A 153 -7.85 -15.72 10.00
CA SER A 153 -6.86 -14.69 9.65
C SER A 153 -5.82 -14.55 10.76
N LEU A 154 -4.53 -14.68 10.41
CA LEU A 154 -3.42 -14.41 11.33
C LEU A 154 -3.47 -12.97 11.85
N GLY A 155 -3.78 -12.01 10.98
CA GLY A 155 -3.88 -10.60 11.35
C GLY A 155 -4.95 -10.37 12.41
N GLU A 156 -6.11 -10.99 12.26
CA GLU A 156 -7.19 -10.90 13.26
C GLU A 156 -6.80 -11.55 14.59
N ILE A 157 -6.11 -12.71 14.55
CA ILE A 157 -5.60 -13.36 15.77
C ILE A 157 -4.68 -12.40 16.52
N LEU A 158 -3.71 -11.78 15.83
CA LEU A 158 -2.75 -10.87 16.45
C LEU A 158 -3.43 -9.63 17.03
N VAL A 159 -4.39 -9.03 16.33
CA VAL A 159 -5.13 -7.87 16.83
C VAL A 159 -5.99 -8.23 18.06
N ASN A 160 -6.70 -9.36 18.01
CA ASN A 160 -7.53 -9.82 19.13
C ASN A 160 -6.71 -10.19 20.37
N GLU A 161 -5.48 -10.69 20.18
CA GLU A 161 -4.53 -10.98 21.27
C GLU A 161 -3.78 -9.72 21.76
N GLY A 162 -4.03 -8.53 21.17
CA GLY A 162 -3.36 -7.28 21.54
C GLY A 162 -1.88 -7.20 21.11
N LEU A 163 -1.50 -8.01 20.12
CA LEU A 163 -0.13 -8.10 19.59
C LEU A 163 0.10 -7.26 18.34
N ALA A 164 -0.96 -6.66 17.80
CA ALA A 164 -0.90 -5.72 16.68
C ALA A 164 -2.09 -4.76 16.70
N ARG A 165 -2.00 -3.67 15.92
CA ARG A 165 -3.10 -2.72 15.66
C ARG A 165 -3.48 -2.71 14.18
N VAL A 166 -4.63 -2.10 13.87
CA VAL A 166 -5.11 -1.82 12.51
C VAL A 166 -4.77 -0.42 12.01
#